data_AF-A0A4S9JFT1-F1
#
_entry.id   AF-A0A4S9JFT1-F1
#
_cell.length_a   1.000
_cell.length_b   1.000
_cell.length_c   1.000
_cell.angle_alpha   90.00
_cell.angle_beta   90.00
_cell.angle_gamma   90.00
#
_symmetry.space_group_name_H-M   'P 1'
#
loop_
_entity.id
_entity.type
_entity.pdbx_description
1 polymer ?
#
loop_
_entity_poly.entity_id
_entity_poly.type
_entity_poly.pdbx_seq_one_letter_code
_entity_poly.pdbx_strand_id
1 'polypeptide(L)'
;MAYSSINDQNIKRWRPGFHIIPKTGWTNDPCALGYHAARGLYIVGFQWNPNGWQWSDISWGVAQSSDSVNWKVLSKPSLQPSKEDDSDGIFTGCMVDMDEEGQTGEIITSFYTSAHKLPIHYTLPHQHGSELLHMATSSDCGRTWQRYPGNPILPGPPPNVAVTGWRDPFVFRWASMDRIRQSAHQRGLYGIIAGGISGTTPTIFLYSLDPTNLTRWTLLSTLVFPGLNLVLNPLWGDFGMNWEVTNIATLKNEIGRQYEAVIVGVEGCQFSDNDGQNQQCRKSRSQSRPLRTGRAQKWFSGSLSLGQSSQPLMKIE
;
A
#
# COMPACT_ATOMS: atom_id res chain seq x y z
N MET A 1 23.43 24.79 8.04
CA MET A 1 23.25 26.19 7.60
C MET A 1 22.81 26.19 6.15
N ALA A 2 21.62 26.72 5.85
CA ALA A 2 21.12 27.25 4.56
C ALA A 2 19.59 27.03 4.42
N TYR A 3 18.78 27.71 5.24
CA TYR A 3 17.32 27.77 5.03
C TYR A 3 16.76 29.18 5.27
N SER A 4 17.53 30.21 4.89
CA SER A 4 17.04 31.58 4.85
C SER A 4 16.74 31.95 3.40
N SER A 5 15.44 31.91 3.04
CA SER A 5 14.81 32.54 1.85
C SER A 5 14.01 31.62 0.90
N ILE A 6 13.35 30.58 1.40
CA ILE A 6 12.15 30.14 0.67
C ILE A 6 11.11 31.26 0.86
N ASN A 7 10.81 31.98 -0.22
CA ASN A 7 9.82 33.05 -0.21
C ASN A 7 8.44 32.48 0.19
N ASP A 8 7.95 32.84 1.38
CA ASP A 8 6.66 32.40 1.94
C ASP A 8 5.48 32.62 0.98
N GLN A 9 5.57 33.61 0.07
CA GLN A 9 4.53 33.85 -0.93
C GLN A 9 4.41 32.73 -1.97
N ASN A 10 5.53 32.12 -2.37
CA ASN A 10 5.52 31.03 -3.35
C ASN A 10 4.98 29.73 -2.75
N ILE A 11 5.27 29.47 -1.47
CA ILE A 11 4.69 28.33 -0.73
C ILE A 11 3.17 28.47 -0.69
N LYS A 12 2.66 29.64 -0.29
CA LYS A 12 1.21 29.88 -0.17
C LYS A 12 0.47 29.80 -1.50
N ARG A 13 1.12 30.18 -2.61
CA ARG A 13 0.51 30.21 -3.94
C ARG A 13 0.04 28.83 -4.43
N TRP A 14 0.82 27.79 -4.19
CA TRP A 14 0.58 26.45 -4.75
C TRP A 14 0.20 25.39 -3.72
N ARG A 15 0.26 25.73 -2.43
CA ARG A 15 -0.11 24.81 -1.36
C ARG A 15 -1.63 24.62 -1.35
N PRO A 16 -2.14 23.38 -1.45
CA PRO A 16 -3.57 23.12 -1.48
C PRO A 16 -4.23 23.45 -0.13
N GLY A 17 -5.44 24.02 -0.17
CA GLY A 17 -6.23 24.38 1.02
C GLY A 17 -7.23 23.33 1.48
N PHE A 18 -7.56 22.36 0.63
CA PHE A 18 -8.60 21.33 0.86
C PHE A 18 -8.05 19.90 0.78
N HIS A 19 -6.76 19.71 1.05
CA HIS A 19 -6.12 18.40 1.00
C HIS A 19 -5.38 18.13 2.31
N ILE A 20 -5.32 16.86 2.72
CA ILE A 20 -4.44 16.42 3.80
C ILE A 20 -3.00 16.56 3.30
N ILE A 21 -2.19 17.36 3.99
CA ILE A 21 -0.78 17.57 3.66
C ILE A 21 -0.03 17.94 4.95
N PRO A 22 1.16 17.38 5.21
CA PRO A 22 1.97 17.79 6.35
C PRO A 22 2.33 19.27 6.27
N LYS A 23 2.59 19.87 7.43
CA LYS A 23 2.91 21.30 7.54
C LYS A 23 4.08 21.71 6.64
N THR A 24 5.09 20.85 6.53
CA THR A 24 6.33 21.04 5.77
C THR A 24 6.90 19.70 5.30
N GLY A 25 7.90 19.74 4.43
CA GLY A 25 8.68 18.56 4.03
C GLY A 25 8.07 17.75 2.88
N TRP A 26 8.63 16.58 2.65
CA TRP A 26 8.22 15.63 1.61
C TRP A 26 7.14 14.69 2.11
N THR A 27 6.13 14.41 1.29
CA THR A 27 5.08 13.42 1.60
C THR A 27 4.76 12.60 0.37
N ASN A 28 4.37 11.35 0.59
CA ASN A 28 3.89 10.46 -0.46
C ASN A 28 2.75 9.60 0.09
N ASP A 29 2.90 8.28 0.05
CA ASP A 29 1.84 7.29 0.19
C ASP A 29 0.96 7.55 1.42
N PRO A 30 -0.38 7.59 1.26
CA PRO A 30 -1.28 7.42 2.39
C PRO A 30 -1.12 5.99 2.93
N CYS A 31 -1.09 5.85 4.25
CA CYS A 31 -0.92 4.57 4.93
C CYS A 31 -1.79 4.52 6.19
N ALA A 32 -1.91 3.34 6.81
CA ALA A 32 -2.58 3.14 8.09
C ALA A 32 -3.95 3.83 8.21
N LEU A 33 -4.72 3.84 7.12
CA LEU A 33 -6.03 4.46 7.06
C LEU A 33 -7.08 3.58 7.73
N GLY A 34 -7.98 4.18 8.50
CA GLY A 34 -9.18 3.50 8.95
C GLY A 34 -10.05 4.33 9.89
N TYR A 35 -11.13 3.72 10.34
CA TYR A 35 -12.06 4.33 11.29
C TYR A 35 -11.94 3.61 12.62
N HIS A 36 -11.63 4.38 13.66
CA HIS A 36 -11.55 3.86 15.02
C HIS A 36 -12.91 4.02 15.70
N ALA A 37 -13.69 2.94 15.70
CA ALA A 37 -15.09 2.97 16.11
C ALA A 37 -15.27 3.34 17.59
N ALA A 38 -14.37 2.90 18.47
CA ALA A 38 -14.41 3.22 19.92
C ALA A 38 -14.39 4.72 20.20
N ARG A 39 -13.70 5.48 19.34
CA ARG A 39 -13.42 6.91 19.54
C ARG A 39 -14.17 7.79 18.54
N GLY A 40 -14.86 7.20 17.56
CA GLY A 40 -15.57 7.94 16.52
C GLY A 40 -14.64 8.78 15.64
N LEU A 41 -13.44 8.26 15.32
CA LEU A 41 -12.40 9.02 14.61
C LEU A 41 -11.95 8.31 13.34
N TYR A 42 -11.94 9.04 12.24
CA TYR A 42 -11.18 8.70 11.04
C TYR A 42 -9.71 9.04 11.25
N ILE A 43 -8.84 8.11 10.88
CA ILE A 43 -7.39 8.22 10.97
C ILE A 43 -6.82 8.01 9.57
N VAL A 44 -5.92 8.90 9.16
CA VAL A 44 -5.16 8.80 7.91
C VAL A 44 -3.68 8.97 8.24
N GLY A 45 -2.92 7.89 8.14
CA GLY A 45 -1.46 7.95 8.12
C GLY A 45 -0.94 8.37 6.75
N PHE A 46 0.29 8.86 6.70
CA PHE A 46 0.99 9.15 5.45
C PHE A 46 2.50 9.08 5.64
N GLN A 47 3.23 8.65 4.61
CA GLN A 47 4.69 8.74 4.61
C GLN A 47 5.14 10.21 4.59
N TRP A 48 6.12 10.54 5.43
CA TRP A 48 6.58 11.90 5.68
C TRP A 48 8.07 11.95 5.99
N ASN A 49 8.79 12.85 5.31
CA ASN A 49 10.09 13.34 5.75
C ASN A 49 9.92 14.77 6.29
N PRO A 50 9.94 14.98 7.62
CA PRO A 50 9.78 16.31 8.21
C PRO A 50 10.99 17.23 7.98
N ASN A 51 12.17 16.66 7.69
CA ASN A 51 13.45 17.36 7.67
C ASN A 51 13.93 17.73 6.26
N GLY A 52 13.24 17.26 5.22
CA GLY A 52 13.66 17.44 3.84
C GLY A 52 12.51 17.42 2.84
N TRP A 53 12.80 17.83 1.62
CA TRP A 53 11.88 17.81 0.48
C TRP A 53 12.17 16.65 -0.47
N GLN A 54 13.05 15.73 -0.07
CA GLN A 54 13.39 14.52 -0.80
C GLN A 54 12.94 13.30 -0.01
N TRP A 55 12.73 12.21 -0.74
CA TRP A 55 12.49 10.91 -0.14
C TRP A 55 13.78 10.44 0.59
N SER A 56 13.71 10.32 1.92
CA SER A 56 14.78 9.88 2.83
C SER A 56 14.22 9.91 4.26
N ASP A 57 14.72 9.05 5.15
CA ASP A 57 14.33 8.97 6.57
C ASP A 57 12.79 8.92 6.77
N ILE A 58 12.14 8.12 5.93
CA ILE A 58 10.68 8.09 5.85
C ILE A 58 10.09 7.68 7.19
N SER A 59 9.31 8.58 7.75
CA SER A 59 8.49 8.40 8.95
C SER A 59 7.02 8.35 8.56
N TRP A 60 6.15 8.00 9.50
CA TRP A 60 4.71 8.21 9.34
C TRP A 60 4.28 9.51 10.02
N GLY A 61 3.46 10.30 9.33
CA GLY A 61 2.61 11.32 9.93
C GLY A 61 1.19 10.80 10.12
N VAL A 62 0.34 11.60 10.76
CA VAL A 62 -1.08 11.26 10.95
C VAL A 62 -1.98 12.48 10.89
N ALA A 63 -3.16 12.31 10.29
CA ALA A 63 -4.28 13.23 10.32
C ALA A 63 -5.51 12.54 10.92
N GLN A 64 -6.26 13.26 11.74
CA GLN A 64 -7.47 12.75 12.40
C GLN A 64 -8.67 13.62 12.06
N SER A 65 -9.85 13.02 11.91
CA SER A 65 -11.11 13.72 11.65
C SER A 65 -12.30 12.99 12.28
N SER A 66 -13.32 13.73 12.71
CA SER A 66 -14.60 13.16 13.16
C SER A 66 -15.70 13.19 12.09
N ASP A 67 -15.49 13.91 10.98
CA ASP A 67 -16.49 14.17 9.96
C ASP A 67 -15.99 13.88 8.53
N SER A 68 -14.74 13.41 8.38
CA SER A 68 -14.05 13.21 7.09
C SER A 68 -13.87 14.48 6.24
N VAL A 69 -14.23 15.65 6.76
CA VAL A 69 -14.16 16.94 6.07
C VAL A 69 -13.07 17.81 6.69
N ASN A 70 -13.10 17.97 8.01
CA ASN A 70 -12.16 18.77 8.78
C ASN A 70 -11.06 17.87 9.36
N TRP A 71 -9.83 18.06 8.90
CA TRP A 71 -8.70 17.22 9.26
C TRP A 71 -7.70 17.95 10.16
N LYS A 72 -7.39 17.36 11.31
CA LYS A 72 -6.29 17.79 12.18
C LYS A 72 -5.04 17.00 11.83
N VAL A 73 -4.16 17.60 11.03
CA VAL A 73 -2.83 17.05 10.73
C VAL A 73 -1.90 17.31 11.91
N LEU A 74 -1.29 16.26 12.46
CA LEU A 74 -0.36 16.40 13.57
C LEU A 74 1.01 16.91 13.10
N SER A 75 1.67 17.68 13.98
CA SER A 75 2.92 18.36 13.67
C SER A 75 4.18 17.54 13.96
N LYS A 76 4.02 16.33 14.49
CA LYS A 76 5.12 15.41 14.83
C LYS A 76 4.86 14.06 14.17
N PRO A 77 5.90 13.34 13.74
CA PRO A 77 5.71 12.00 13.21
C PRO A 77 5.11 11.07 14.27
N SER A 78 4.23 10.17 13.85
CA SER A 78 3.58 9.16 14.69
C SER A 78 4.44 7.91 14.86
N LEU A 79 5.28 7.59 13.86
CA LEU A 79 6.28 6.53 13.91
C LEU A 79 7.53 7.01 13.14
N GLN A 80 8.70 6.96 13.77
CA GLN A 80 9.98 7.40 13.20
C GLN A 80 10.94 6.23 13.09
N PRO A 81 11.78 6.16 12.03
CA PRO A 81 12.78 5.10 11.89
C PRO A 81 13.65 4.95 13.14
N SER A 82 13.97 3.71 13.50
CA SER A 82 15.04 3.37 14.45
C SER A 82 16.14 2.63 13.72
N LYS A 83 17.36 2.64 14.27
CA LYS A 83 18.49 1.93 13.67
C LYS A 83 18.29 0.41 13.73
N GLU A 84 17.58 -0.04 14.75
CA GLU A 84 17.35 -1.45 15.06
C GLU A 84 16.21 -2.01 14.21
N ASP A 85 15.11 -1.26 14.07
CA ASP A 85 13.89 -1.77 13.45
C ASP A 85 13.73 -1.37 12.01
N ASP A 86 14.13 -0.18 11.57
CA ASP A 86 13.73 0.39 10.27
C ASP A 86 14.84 1.29 9.68
N SER A 87 16.08 0.79 9.63
CA SER A 87 17.28 1.62 9.42
C SER A 87 17.27 2.46 8.14
N ASP A 88 16.52 2.03 7.13
CA ASP A 88 16.39 2.69 5.83
C ASP A 88 14.98 3.29 5.58
N GLY A 89 14.10 3.25 6.59
CA GLY A 89 12.81 3.94 6.59
C GLY A 89 11.60 3.04 6.85
N ILE A 90 10.48 3.68 7.14
CA ILE A 90 9.19 3.04 7.41
C ILE A 90 8.30 3.20 6.17
N PHE A 91 8.13 2.13 5.43
CA PHE A 91 7.34 2.11 4.20
C PHE A 91 5.84 2.00 4.52
N THR A 92 5.01 1.82 3.48
CA THR A 92 3.55 1.81 3.62
C THR A 92 3.08 0.61 4.44
N GLY A 93 1.87 0.73 4.97
CA GLY A 93 1.25 -0.27 5.81
C GLY A 93 -0.23 0.04 6.02
N CYS A 94 -0.89 -0.81 6.78
CA CYS A 94 -2.32 -0.71 7.08
C CYS A 94 -2.58 -0.66 8.58
N MET A 95 -3.72 -0.09 8.94
CA MET A 95 -4.28 -0.15 10.28
C MET A 95 -5.39 -1.19 10.27
N VAL A 96 -5.47 -1.99 11.31
CA VAL A 96 -6.53 -2.95 11.54
C VAL A 96 -7.21 -2.58 12.85
N ASP A 97 -8.48 -2.19 12.76
CA ASP A 97 -9.38 -2.15 13.92
C ASP A 97 -10.01 -3.54 14.03
N MET A 98 -9.63 -4.26 15.08
CA MET A 98 -9.85 -5.70 15.21
C MET A 98 -11.23 -6.05 15.79
N ASP A 99 -12.32 -5.41 15.36
CA ASP A 99 -13.63 -5.93 15.76
C ASP A 99 -14.86 -5.61 14.88
N GLU A 100 -15.66 -6.65 14.62
CA GLU A 100 -17.06 -6.59 14.14
C GLU A 100 -18.06 -6.95 15.27
N GLU A 101 -17.58 -7.45 16.42
CA GLU A 101 -18.36 -7.88 17.59
C GLU A 101 -18.59 -6.73 18.61
N GLY A 102 -18.10 -5.51 18.32
CA GLY A 102 -18.42 -4.31 19.07
C GLY A 102 -17.66 -4.12 20.39
N GLN A 103 -16.70 -4.98 20.72
CA GLN A 103 -15.67 -4.70 21.72
C GLN A 103 -14.51 -3.97 21.04
N THR A 104 -14.78 -2.74 20.63
CA THR A 104 -13.74 -1.84 20.14
C THR A 104 -12.68 -1.69 21.22
N GLY A 105 -11.53 -2.33 21.04
CA GLY A 105 -10.39 -2.12 21.92
C GLY A 105 -9.92 -0.66 21.78
N GLU A 106 -9.48 -0.04 22.88
CA GLU A 106 -8.81 1.27 22.79
C GLU A 106 -7.50 1.21 21.99
N ILE A 107 -7.03 0.00 21.69
CA ILE A 107 -5.78 -0.27 21.00
C ILE A 107 -6.06 -0.65 19.54
N ILE A 108 -5.54 0.15 18.62
CA ILE A 108 -5.49 -0.18 17.20
C ILE A 108 -4.16 -0.85 16.86
N THR A 109 -4.15 -1.75 15.89
CA THR A 109 -2.94 -2.43 15.41
C THR A 109 -2.59 -1.93 14.01
N SER A 110 -1.30 -1.88 13.70
CA SER A 110 -0.82 -1.64 12.34
C SER A 110 0.21 -2.67 11.94
N PHE A 111 0.17 -3.04 10.66
CA PHE A 111 1.24 -3.76 9.98
C PHE A 111 1.87 -2.83 8.96
N TYR A 112 3.20 -2.87 8.85
CA TYR A 112 3.93 -1.99 7.95
C TYR A 112 5.19 -2.66 7.42
N THR A 113 5.69 -2.15 6.29
CA THR A 113 6.99 -2.58 5.77
C THR A 113 8.10 -1.79 6.42
N SER A 114 9.01 -2.50 7.08
CA SER A 114 10.29 -1.97 7.54
C SER A 114 11.34 -2.14 6.45
N ALA A 115 12.02 -1.05 6.08
CA ALA A 115 13.11 -1.08 5.12
C ALA A 115 14.47 -1.10 5.83
N HIS A 116 15.35 -2.00 5.39
CA HIS A 116 16.70 -2.20 5.98
C HIS A 116 17.84 -2.10 4.97
N LYS A 117 17.55 -2.26 3.67
CA LYS A 117 18.58 -2.29 2.62
C LYS A 117 18.11 -1.61 1.34
N LEU A 118 18.53 -0.38 1.14
CA LEU A 118 18.34 0.38 -0.09
C LEU A 118 19.53 0.26 -1.05
N PRO A 119 19.34 0.47 -2.37
CA PRO A 119 18.06 0.75 -3.04
C PRO A 119 17.21 -0.51 -3.26
N ILE A 120 15.89 -0.35 -3.23
CA ILE A 120 14.91 -1.37 -3.62
C ILE A 120 14.21 -0.88 -4.89
N HIS A 121 14.30 -1.65 -5.97
CA HIS A 121 13.66 -1.30 -7.24
C HIS A 121 13.41 -2.55 -8.08
N TYR A 122 12.31 -2.60 -8.82
CA TYR A 122 11.90 -3.78 -9.60
C TYR A 122 12.89 -4.19 -10.71
N THR A 123 13.81 -3.30 -11.10
CA THR A 123 14.86 -3.56 -12.10
C THR A 123 16.16 -4.08 -11.49
N LEU A 124 16.26 -4.15 -10.17
CA LEU A 124 17.45 -4.61 -9.46
C LEU A 124 17.17 -5.97 -8.81
N PRO A 125 18.19 -6.82 -8.61
CA PRO A 125 18.04 -8.02 -7.81
C PRO A 125 17.59 -7.66 -6.40
N HIS A 126 16.44 -8.20 -5.98
CA HIS A 126 15.93 -8.01 -4.62
C HIS A 126 16.87 -8.68 -3.62
N GLN A 127 17.15 -7.98 -2.51
CA GLN A 127 18.00 -8.49 -1.44
C GLN A 127 17.13 -8.99 -0.30
N HIS A 128 17.26 -10.27 0.07
CA HIS A 128 16.54 -10.80 1.22
C HIS A 128 16.85 -9.98 2.49
N GLY A 129 15.80 -9.68 3.26
CA GLY A 129 15.86 -8.78 4.41
C GLY A 129 16.01 -7.30 4.07
N SER A 130 15.68 -6.86 2.83
CA SER A 130 15.53 -5.44 2.51
C SER A 130 14.19 -4.88 2.94
N GLU A 131 13.12 -5.68 2.83
CA GLU A 131 11.73 -5.35 3.17
C GLU A 131 11.20 -6.39 4.13
N LEU A 132 10.86 -5.97 5.35
CA LEU A 132 10.41 -6.85 6.43
C LEU A 132 8.98 -6.46 6.84
N LEU A 133 8.19 -7.42 7.34
CA LEU A 133 6.85 -7.13 7.86
C LEU A 133 6.95 -6.90 9.37
N HIS A 134 6.62 -5.69 9.80
CA HIS A 134 6.59 -5.30 11.21
C HIS A 134 5.15 -5.05 11.68
N MET A 135 4.93 -5.14 12.99
CA MET A 135 3.70 -4.75 13.66
C MET A 135 3.95 -3.70 14.73
N ALA A 136 2.98 -2.80 14.91
CA ALA A 136 2.94 -1.85 16.00
C ALA A 136 1.49 -1.69 16.51
N THR A 137 1.33 -1.23 17.74
CA THR A 137 0.03 -0.92 18.34
C THR A 137 -0.03 0.52 18.81
N SER A 138 -1.23 1.08 18.90
CA SER A 138 -1.44 2.44 19.39
C SER A 138 -2.67 2.50 20.28
N SER A 139 -2.51 3.09 21.47
CA SER A 139 -3.60 3.37 22.42
C SER A 139 -4.08 4.82 22.40
N ASP A 140 -3.53 5.65 21.49
CA ASP A 140 -3.81 7.08 21.39
C ASP A 140 -4.36 7.49 20.02
N CYS A 141 -5.01 6.54 19.33
CA CYS A 141 -5.61 6.72 18.01
C CYS A 141 -4.58 7.02 16.90
N GLY A 142 -3.41 6.36 16.96
CA GLY A 142 -2.38 6.43 15.92
C GLY A 142 -1.51 7.67 15.99
N ARG A 143 -1.56 8.42 17.10
CA ARG A 143 -0.67 9.58 17.32
C ARG A 143 0.73 9.13 17.66
N THR A 144 0.86 8.00 18.35
CA THR A 144 2.10 7.28 18.58
C THR A 144 1.89 5.79 18.37
N TRP A 145 2.96 5.10 17.99
CA TRP A 145 2.96 3.67 17.73
C TRP A 145 4.05 2.98 18.55
N GLN A 146 3.66 1.94 19.29
CA GLN A 146 4.54 1.05 20.02
C GLN A 146 4.84 -0.16 19.16
N ARG A 147 6.09 -0.34 18.73
CA ARG A 147 6.52 -1.51 17.96
C ARG A 147 6.34 -2.79 18.79
N TYR A 148 5.96 -3.87 18.11
CA TYR A 148 5.95 -5.20 18.69
C TYR A 148 7.40 -5.64 19.01
N PRO A 149 7.71 -6.03 20.26
CA PRO A 149 9.08 -6.41 20.64
C PRO A 149 9.65 -7.60 19.89
N GLY A 150 8.80 -8.45 19.32
CA GLY A 150 9.22 -9.62 18.52
C GLY A 150 9.27 -9.35 17.02
N ASN A 151 9.35 -8.09 16.58
CA ASN A 151 9.59 -7.76 15.18
C ASN A 151 10.98 -8.26 14.72
N PRO A 152 11.15 -8.57 13.42
CA PRO A 152 10.12 -8.63 12.37
C PRO A 152 9.16 -9.82 12.56
N ILE A 153 7.89 -9.67 12.15
CA ILE A 153 6.95 -10.80 12.09
C ILE A 153 7.33 -11.74 10.94
N LEU A 154 7.63 -11.18 9.77
CA LEU A 154 8.19 -11.91 8.64
C LEU A 154 9.49 -11.21 8.19
N PRO A 155 10.62 -11.94 8.10
CA PRO A 155 11.92 -11.34 7.78
C PRO A 155 12.10 -11.03 6.28
N GLY A 156 11.10 -11.32 5.45
CA GLY A 156 11.15 -11.06 4.01
C GLY A 156 10.17 -11.92 3.20
N PRO A 157 10.30 -11.91 1.86
CA PRO A 157 9.45 -12.69 0.96
C PRO A 157 9.59 -14.20 1.19
N PRO A 158 8.63 -15.00 0.67
CA PRO A 158 8.72 -16.46 0.71
C PRO A 158 10.08 -16.98 0.19
N PRO A 159 10.64 -18.03 0.82
CA PRO A 159 11.93 -18.58 0.41
C PRO A 159 11.87 -19.11 -1.02
N ASN A 160 12.99 -19.01 -1.74
CA ASN A 160 13.15 -19.50 -3.12
C ASN A 160 12.25 -18.81 -4.17
N VAL A 161 11.65 -17.66 -3.83
CA VAL A 161 10.95 -16.81 -4.81
C VAL A 161 11.77 -15.56 -5.05
N ALA A 162 12.24 -15.38 -6.29
CA ALA A 162 12.91 -14.16 -6.69
C ALA A 162 11.87 -13.06 -6.92
N VAL A 163 11.70 -12.16 -5.96
CA VAL A 163 10.71 -11.08 -6.03
C VAL A 163 11.30 -9.80 -6.65
N THR A 164 10.44 -8.93 -7.19
CA THR A 164 10.80 -7.55 -7.61
C THR A 164 10.60 -6.52 -6.49
N GLY A 165 9.76 -6.87 -5.52
CA GLY A 165 9.41 -6.11 -4.33
C GLY A 165 8.50 -6.96 -3.45
N TRP A 166 8.46 -6.67 -2.16
CA TRP A 166 7.62 -7.36 -1.19
C TRP A 166 7.28 -6.39 -0.06
N ARG A 167 6.26 -5.56 -0.27
CA ARG A 167 5.94 -4.44 0.64
C ARG A 167 4.46 -4.08 0.66
N ASP A 168 4.12 -3.10 1.49
CA ASP A 168 2.82 -2.45 1.59
C ASP A 168 1.71 -3.42 2.06
N PRO A 169 1.84 -3.97 3.28
CA PRO A 169 0.87 -4.92 3.80
C PRO A 169 -0.52 -4.30 3.95
N PHE A 170 -1.53 -5.02 3.51
CA PHE A 170 -2.94 -4.67 3.72
C PHE A 170 -3.69 -5.85 4.35
N VAL A 171 -4.33 -5.62 5.49
CA VAL A 171 -4.98 -6.66 6.29
C VAL A 171 -6.46 -6.33 6.46
N PHE A 172 -7.31 -7.32 6.19
CA PHE A 172 -8.76 -7.15 6.19
C PHE A 172 -9.48 -8.50 6.39
N ARG A 173 -10.74 -8.44 6.82
CA ARG A 173 -11.62 -9.62 6.83
C ARG A 173 -12.18 -9.84 5.42
N TRP A 174 -12.25 -11.10 4.99
CA TRP A 174 -12.61 -11.39 3.60
C TRP A 174 -13.61 -12.54 3.46
N ALA A 175 -14.90 -12.20 3.56
CA ALA A 175 -16.00 -13.17 3.50
C ALA A 175 -16.04 -13.99 2.19
N SER A 176 -15.71 -13.37 1.05
CA SER A 176 -15.64 -14.09 -0.23
C SER A 176 -14.54 -15.15 -0.25
N MET A 177 -13.40 -14.85 0.37
CA MET A 177 -12.31 -15.82 0.53
C MET A 177 -12.69 -16.95 1.48
N ASP A 178 -13.35 -16.64 2.59
CA ASP A 178 -13.85 -17.66 3.52
C ASP A 178 -14.83 -18.64 2.86
N ARG A 179 -15.72 -18.13 1.98
CA ARG A 179 -16.66 -18.95 1.22
C ARG A 179 -15.95 -19.96 0.33
N ILE A 180 -14.98 -19.53 -0.47
CA ILE A 180 -14.28 -20.45 -1.39
C ILE A 180 -13.39 -21.44 -0.63
N ARG A 181 -12.83 -21.04 0.51
CA ARG A 181 -11.99 -21.89 1.35
C ARG A 181 -12.78 -22.77 2.32
N GLN A 182 -14.11 -22.64 2.36
CA GLN A 182 -14.99 -23.32 3.31
C GLN A 182 -14.51 -23.15 4.77
N SER A 183 -14.06 -21.94 5.10
CA SER A 183 -13.52 -21.61 6.42
C SER A 183 -14.60 -21.73 7.49
N ALA A 184 -14.35 -22.53 8.53
CA ALA A 184 -15.35 -22.90 9.54
C ALA A 184 -15.97 -21.70 10.29
N HIS A 185 -15.24 -20.58 10.41
CA HIS A 185 -15.66 -19.44 11.23
C HIS A 185 -16.21 -18.26 10.41
N GLN A 186 -16.09 -18.28 9.08
CA GLN A 186 -16.50 -17.20 8.15
C GLN A 186 -16.11 -15.76 8.56
N ARG A 187 -15.05 -15.64 9.37
CA ARG A 187 -14.47 -14.39 9.88
C ARG A 187 -12.95 -14.41 9.76
N GLY A 188 -12.44 -15.04 8.71
CA GLY A 188 -11.02 -15.14 8.43
C GLY A 188 -10.38 -13.78 8.24
N LEU A 189 -9.22 -13.57 8.88
CA LEU A 189 -8.39 -12.41 8.67
C LEU A 189 -7.34 -12.76 7.62
N TYR A 190 -7.20 -11.90 6.62
CA TYR A 190 -6.30 -12.09 5.50
C TYR A 190 -5.36 -10.90 5.38
N GLY A 191 -4.13 -11.17 5.01
CA GLY A 191 -3.11 -10.18 4.74
C GLY A 191 -2.62 -10.33 3.32
N ILE A 192 -2.42 -9.21 2.64
CA ILE A 192 -1.80 -9.17 1.32
C ILE A 192 -0.56 -8.31 1.36
N ILE A 193 0.44 -8.69 0.57
CA ILE A 193 1.68 -7.92 0.36
C ILE A 193 1.88 -7.76 -1.14
N ALA A 194 2.11 -6.53 -1.59
CA ALA A 194 2.28 -6.18 -2.99
C ALA A 194 3.70 -6.47 -3.48
N GLY A 195 3.82 -6.74 -4.78
CA GLY A 195 5.12 -6.91 -5.42
C GLY A 195 5.05 -7.57 -6.78
N GLY A 196 5.99 -8.47 -7.02
CA GLY A 196 6.08 -9.25 -8.25
C GLY A 196 7.10 -10.37 -8.14
N ILE A 197 7.02 -11.32 -9.06
CA ILE A 197 7.99 -12.38 -9.27
C ILE A 197 8.83 -11.99 -10.49
N SER A 198 10.14 -11.87 -10.26
CA SER A 198 11.11 -11.42 -11.25
C SER A 198 11.03 -12.23 -12.54
N GLY A 199 10.99 -11.53 -13.67
CA GLY A 199 10.87 -12.12 -15.00
C GLY A 199 9.55 -12.84 -15.30
N THR A 200 8.57 -12.83 -14.38
CA THR A 200 7.37 -13.67 -14.49
C THR A 200 6.08 -12.87 -14.47
N THR A 201 5.79 -12.15 -13.37
CA THR A 201 4.53 -11.43 -13.21
C THR A 201 4.59 -10.43 -12.06
N PRO A 202 3.95 -9.26 -12.13
CA PRO A 202 3.51 -8.58 -10.91
C PRO A 202 2.45 -9.45 -10.20
N THR A 203 2.37 -9.37 -8.87
CA THR A 203 1.44 -10.22 -8.10
C THR A 203 1.14 -9.66 -6.71
N ILE A 204 0.27 -10.39 -6.01
CA ILE A 204 -0.11 -10.17 -4.61
C ILE A 204 0.20 -11.45 -3.84
N PHE A 205 1.03 -11.36 -2.79
CA PHE A 205 1.29 -12.47 -1.88
C PHE A 205 0.17 -12.50 -0.83
N LEU A 206 -0.63 -13.57 -0.82
CA LEU A 206 -1.79 -13.72 0.06
C LEU A 206 -1.45 -14.60 1.27
N TYR A 207 -1.84 -14.14 2.45
CA TYR A 207 -1.66 -14.80 3.73
C TYR A 207 -2.99 -14.92 4.47
N SER A 208 -3.16 -15.99 5.25
CA SER A 208 -4.12 -16.05 6.34
C SER A 208 -3.44 -15.68 7.65
N LEU A 209 -4.17 -14.97 8.51
CA LEU A 209 -3.72 -14.61 9.85
C LEU A 209 -4.50 -15.40 10.91
N ASP A 210 -3.82 -15.72 12.01
CA ASP A 210 -4.46 -16.22 13.22
C ASP A 210 -5.05 -15.02 14.01
N PRO A 211 -6.39 -14.92 14.15
CA PRO A 211 -7.00 -13.79 14.87
C PRO A 211 -6.67 -13.79 16.36
N THR A 212 -6.21 -14.91 16.93
CA THR A 212 -5.77 -14.99 18.34
C THR A 212 -4.30 -14.63 18.51
N ASN A 213 -3.53 -14.66 17.42
CA ASN A 213 -2.13 -14.28 17.40
C ASN A 213 -1.76 -13.65 16.05
N LEU A 214 -1.89 -12.33 15.99
CA LEU A 214 -1.65 -11.50 14.80
C LEU A 214 -0.22 -11.54 14.25
N THR A 215 0.72 -12.15 14.97
CA THR A 215 2.08 -12.40 14.50
C THR A 215 2.18 -13.65 13.61
N ARG A 216 1.14 -14.49 13.53
CA ARG A 216 1.16 -15.72 12.73
C ARG A 216 0.54 -15.49 11.37
N TRP A 217 1.41 -15.36 10.36
CA TRP A 217 1.04 -15.23 8.96
C TRP A 217 1.38 -16.52 8.23
N THR A 218 0.39 -17.16 7.61
CA THR A 218 0.60 -18.36 6.79
C THR A 218 0.36 -18.01 5.33
N LEU A 219 1.39 -18.15 4.49
CA LEU A 219 1.27 -17.94 3.05
C LEU A 219 0.28 -18.94 2.48
N LEU A 220 -0.74 -18.45 1.77
CA LEU A 220 -1.72 -19.28 1.08
C LEU A 220 -1.37 -19.47 -0.40
N SER A 221 -1.01 -18.37 -1.07
CA SER A 221 -0.72 -18.36 -2.50
C SER A 221 -0.15 -17.01 -2.94
N THR A 222 0.31 -16.93 -4.18
CA THR A 222 0.30 -15.70 -4.96
C THR A 222 -1.03 -15.61 -5.69
N LEU A 223 -1.79 -14.53 -5.45
CA LEU A 223 -3.21 -14.49 -5.72
C LEU A 223 -3.54 -14.22 -7.20
N VAL A 224 -2.80 -13.32 -7.86
CA VAL A 224 -3.07 -12.87 -9.23
C VAL A 224 -1.84 -13.07 -10.11
N PHE A 225 -2.03 -13.60 -11.31
CA PHE A 225 -0.95 -13.89 -12.27
C PHE A 225 -1.28 -13.35 -13.67
N PRO A 226 -1.25 -12.02 -13.89
CA PRO A 226 -1.50 -11.45 -15.21
C PRO A 226 -0.41 -11.77 -16.25
N GLY A 227 0.82 -12.08 -15.81
CA GLY A 227 2.00 -12.02 -16.66
C GLY A 227 2.56 -10.59 -16.77
N LEU A 228 3.80 -10.47 -17.22
CA LEU A 228 4.45 -9.17 -17.40
C LEU A 228 3.72 -8.32 -18.43
N ASN A 229 3.48 -7.05 -18.10
CA ASN A 229 2.93 -6.03 -19.00
C ASN A 229 1.65 -6.48 -19.74
N LEU A 230 0.77 -7.24 -19.06
CA LEU A 230 -0.53 -7.61 -19.62
C LEU A 230 -1.30 -6.35 -20.06
N VAL A 231 -1.74 -6.32 -21.32
CA VAL A 231 -2.64 -5.28 -21.85
C VAL A 231 -4.00 -5.92 -22.09
N LEU A 232 -5.00 -5.57 -21.28
CA LEU A 232 -6.39 -5.98 -21.52
C LEU A 232 -7.07 -5.06 -22.54
N ASN A 233 -6.77 -3.77 -22.46
CA ASN A 233 -7.27 -2.74 -23.36
C ASN A 233 -6.15 -1.70 -23.60
N PRO A 234 -5.80 -1.39 -24.86
CA PRO A 234 -4.76 -0.41 -25.17
C PRO A 234 -4.98 0.98 -24.53
N LEU A 235 -6.24 1.37 -24.29
CA LEU A 235 -6.58 2.65 -23.66
C LEU A 235 -6.30 2.66 -22.16
N TRP A 236 -6.22 1.48 -21.54
CA TRP A 236 -6.01 1.34 -20.11
C TRP A 236 -4.55 1.09 -19.77
N GLY A 237 -3.65 1.00 -20.76
CA GLY A 237 -2.25 0.63 -20.54
C GLY A 237 -2.09 -0.79 -20.00
N ASP A 238 -0.89 -1.12 -19.54
CA ASP A 238 -0.55 -2.46 -19.07
C ASP A 238 -0.45 -2.57 -17.53
N PHE A 239 -0.34 -3.82 -17.05
CA PHE A 239 -0.22 -4.17 -15.63
C PHE A 239 1.22 -4.19 -15.09
N GLY A 240 2.20 -3.73 -15.87
CA GLY A 240 3.56 -3.49 -15.45
C GLY A 240 4.35 -4.75 -15.10
N MET A 241 5.41 -4.54 -14.33
CA MET A 241 6.34 -5.55 -13.85
C MET A 241 6.29 -5.75 -12.33
N ASN A 242 5.87 -4.73 -11.58
CA ASN A 242 5.79 -4.75 -10.12
C ASN A 242 4.54 -3.98 -9.66
N TRP A 243 3.90 -4.48 -8.60
CA TRP A 243 2.81 -3.78 -7.93
C TRP A 243 3.24 -3.20 -6.58
N GLU A 244 2.63 -2.07 -6.23
CA GLU A 244 2.82 -1.33 -4.98
C GLU A 244 1.45 -0.97 -4.40
N VAL A 245 1.39 -0.70 -3.09
CA VAL A 245 0.22 -0.16 -2.36
C VAL A 245 -1.08 -0.80 -2.83
N THR A 246 -1.17 -2.12 -2.65
CA THR A 246 -2.32 -2.90 -3.13
C THR A 246 -3.39 -3.00 -2.06
N ASN A 247 -4.63 -2.72 -2.44
CA ASN A 247 -5.81 -2.85 -1.58
C ASN A 247 -6.87 -3.72 -2.28
N ILE A 248 -7.61 -4.48 -1.49
CA ILE A 248 -8.77 -5.25 -1.96
C ILE A 248 -9.99 -4.84 -1.15
N ALA A 249 -11.10 -4.57 -1.83
CA ALA A 249 -12.38 -4.27 -1.22
C ALA A 249 -13.50 -5.05 -1.90
N THR A 250 -14.39 -5.65 -1.11
CA THR A 250 -15.62 -6.25 -1.61
C THR A 250 -16.66 -5.15 -1.81
N LEU A 251 -16.98 -4.85 -3.07
CA LEU A 251 -18.03 -3.90 -3.45
C LEU A 251 -19.34 -4.63 -3.68
N LYS A 252 -20.46 -3.99 -3.35
CA LYS A 252 -21.82 -4.50 -3.59
C LYS A 252 -22.57 -3.53 -4.48
N ASN A 253 -23.18 -4.03 -5.56
CA ASN A 253 -24.02 -3.21 -6.42
C ASN A 253 -25.46 -3.09 -5.87
N GLU A 254 -26.31 -2.31 -6.55
CA GLU A 254 -27.69 -2.03 -6.13
C GLU A 254 -28.57 -3.28 -5.99
N ILE A 255 -28.36 -4.29 -6.84
CA ILE A 255 -29.08 -5.58 -6.78
C ILE A 255 -28.44 -6.57 -5.80
N GLY A 256 -27.39 -6.14 -5.10
CA GLY A 256 -26.74 -6.89 -4.04
C GLY A 256 -25.68 -7.90 -4.46
N ARG A 257 -25.29 -7.92 -5.74
CA ARG A 257 -24.17 -8.72 -6.24
C ARG A 257 -22.85 -8.14 -5.74
N GLN A 258 -21.98 -9.01 -5.25
CA GLN A 258 -20.65 -8.66 -4.74
C GLN A 258 -19.57 -8.84 -5.80
N TYR A 259 -18.57 -7.97 -5.76
CA TYR A 259 -17.40 -7.98 -6.62
C TYR A 259 -16.16 -7.66 -5.80
N GLU A 260 -15.07 -8.39 -6.02
CA GLU A 260 -13.79 -8.06 -5.41
C GLU A 260 -13.09 -7.03 -6.29
N ALA A 261 -12.97 -5.80 -5.80
CA ALA A 261 -12.23 -4.74 -6.46
C ALA A 261 -10.81 -4.69 -5.91
N VAL A 262 -9.83 -4.71 -6.82
CA VAL A 262 -8.41 -4.61 -6.50
C VAL A 262 -7.90 -3.27 -7.01
N ILE A 263 -7.22 -2.53 -6.14
CA ILE A 263 -6.57 -1.26 -6.44
C ILE A 263 -5.08 -1.48 -6.31
N VAL A 264 -4.31 -1.14 -7.34
CA VAL A 264 -2.86 -1.36 -7.37
C VAL A 264 -2.12 -0.12 -7.89
N GLY A 265 -1.01 0.22 -7.26
CA GLY A 265 0.07 0.95 -7.90
C GLY A 265 0.83 0.00 -8.83
N VAL A 266 1.12 0.44 -10.04
CA VAL A 266 1.80 -0.35 -11.06
C VAL A 266 3.08 0.37 -11.46
N GLU A 267 4.18 -0.36 -11.51
CA GLU A 267 5.47 0.10 -12.03
C GLU A 267 5.95 -0.75 -13.21
N GLY A 268 6.79 -0.16 -14.05
CA GLY A 268 7.39 -0.85 -15.20
C GLY A 268 6.43 -1.00 -16.38
N CYS A 269 5.48 -0.07 -16.53
CA CYS A 269 4.59 -0.05 -17.69
C CYS A 269 5.35 0.21 -19.00
N GLN A 270 4.94 -0.45 -20.06
CA GLN A 270 5.36 -0.20 -21.43
C GLN A 270 4.46 0.89 -22.04
N PHE A 271 5.06 1.91 -22.64
CA PHE A 271 4.28 2.94 -23.35
C PHE A 271 3.67 2.32 -24.61
N SER A 272 2.35 2.50 -24.83
CA SER A 272 1.77 2.24 -26.15
C SER A 272 2.00 3.45 -27.05
N ASP A 273 2.96 3.35 -27.97
CA ASP A 273 3.22 4.31 -29.04
C ASP A 273 2.07 4.33 -30.09
N ASN A 274 0.86 4.71 -29.68
CA ASN A 274 -0.24 4.99 -30.62
C ASN A 274 -0.37 6.49 -30.95
N ASP A 275 0.70 7.28 -30.78
CA ASP A 275 0.84 8.63 -31.35
C ASP A 275 1.41 8.60 -32.80
N GLY A 276 1.41 7.42 -33.45
CA GLY A 276 1.95 7.19 -34.80
C GLY A 276 1.05 7.58 -35.98
N GLN A 277 -0.21 8.01 -35.78
CA GLN A 277 -1.09 8.42 -36.88
C GLN A 277 -1.46 9.92 -36.91
N ASN A 278 -0.80 10.78 -36.14
CA ASN A 278 -1.00 12.24 -36.25
C ASN A 278 0.30 13.05 -36.30
N GLN A 279 1.33 12.50 -36.94
CA GLN A 279 2.60 13.22 -37.18
C GLN A 279 2.50 14.38 -38.19
N GLN A 280 1.35 14.60 -38.83
CA GLN A 280 1.17 15.77 -39.72
C GLN A 280 0.71 17.06 -39.03
N CYS A 281 0.27 17.03 -37.75
CA CYS A 281 -0.26 18.22 -37.07
C CYS A 281 0.59 18.80 -35.91
N ARG A 282 1.77 18.26 -35.60
CA ARG A 282 2.63 18.76 -34.49
C ARG A 282 3.85 19.57 -34.96
N LYS A 283 3.62 20.61 -35.78
CA LYS A 283 4.66 21.62 -36.13
C LYS A 283 4.50 22.98 -35.43
N SER A 284 3.71 23.12 -34.36
CA SER A 284 3.50 24.46 -33.76
C SER A 284 3.33 24.57 -32.24
N ARG A 285 3.79 23.62 -31.42
CA ARG A 285 3.91 23.88 -29.97
C ARG A 285 5.22 23.36 -29.40
N SER A 286 6.05 24.33 -29.03
CA SER A 286 7.28 24.14 -28.26
C SER A 286 6.96 23.65 -26.84
N GLN A 287 7.94 22.93 -26.29
CA GLN A 287 8.01 22.37 -24.92
C GLN A 287 7.21 21.09 -24.68
N SER A 288 7.80 19.96 -25.10
CA SER A 288 7.47 18.64 -24.56
C SER A 288 7.79 18.62 -23.07
N ARG A 289 6.75 18.63 -22.22
CA ARG A 289 6.88 18.25 -20.80
C ARG A 289 7.54 16.86 -20.74
N PRO A 290 8.43 16.57 -19.76
CA PRO A 290 8.87 15.20 -19.56
C PRO A 290 7.65 14.33 -19.31
N LEU A 291 7.52 13.25 -20.09
CA LEU A 291 6.44 12.27 -19.95
C LEU A 291 6.53 11.66 -18.55
N ARG A 292 5.40 11.55 -17.84
CA ARG A 292 5.34 10.85 -16.55
C ARG A 292 5.83 9.43 -16.77
N THR A 293 6.69 8.96 -15.86
CA THR A 293 7.36 7.66 -15.85
C THR A 293 6.35 6.51 -15.93
N GLY A 294 6.79 5.31 -16.32
CA GLY A 294 6.00 4.07 -16.46
C GLY A 294 5.38 3.54 -15.15
N ARG A 295 4.65 4.41 -14.45
CA ARG A 295 3.87 4.15 -13.25
C ARG A 295 2.41 4.53 -13.48
N ALA A 296 1.48 3.73 -12.97
CA ALA A 296 0.05 4.00 -13.06
C ALA A 296 -0.66 3.47 -11.82
N GLN A 297 -1.81 4.06 -11.47
CA GLN A 297 -2.76 3.40 -10.57
C GLN A 297 -3.78 2.64 -11.43
N LYS A 298 -4.01 1.36 -11.15
CA LYS A 298 -4.99 0.53 -11.84
C LYS A 298 -6.01 -0.02 -10.86
N TRP A 299 -7.20 -0.27 -11.40
CA TRP A 299 -8.33 -0.82 -10.69
C TRP A 299 -8.88 -1.94 -11.56
N PHE A 300 -9.14 -3.11 -10.99
CA PHE A 300 -9.74 -4.23 -11.70
C PHE A 300 -10.61 -5.06 -10.76
N SER A 301 -11.52 -5.84 -11.33
CA SER A 301 -12.24 -6.87 -10.61
C SER A 301 -11.74 -8.26 -10.98
N GLY A 302 -11.99 -9.23 -10.11
CA GLY A 302 -11.68 -10.61 -10.44
C GLY A 302 -12.55 -11.62 -9.73
N SER A 303 -12.66 -12.80 -10.35
CA SER A 303 -13.34 -13.96 -9.77
C SER A 303 -12.38 -14.77 -8.91
N LEU A 304 -12.80 -15.10 -7.69
CA LEU A 304 -12.06 -15.99 -6.79
C LEU A 304 -12.35 -17.46 -7.09
N SER A 305 -11.31 -18.30 -7.03
CA SER A 305 -11.40 -19.74 -7.20
C SER A 305 -10.31 -20.46 -6.40
N LEU A 306 -10.42 -21.78 -6.28
CA LEU A 306 -9.35 -22.63 -5.78
C LEU A 306 -8.64 -23.32 -6.95
N GLY A 307 -7.30 -23.27 -6.94
CA GLY A 307 -6.46 -24.02 -7.88
C GLY A 307 -6.40 -25.52 -7.57
N GLN A 308 -5.63 -26.26 -8.36
CA GLN A 308 -5.50 -27.72 -8.26
C GLN A 308 -5.04 -28.21 -6.86
N SER A 309 -4.21 -27.43 -6.17
CA SER A 309 -3.73 -27.73 -4.81
C SER A 309 -4.56 -27.06 -3.71
N SER A 310 -5.81 -26.68 -3.98
CA SER A 310 -6.68 -25.93 -3.05
C SER A 310 -6.13 -24.56 -2.61
N GLN A 311 -5.22 -23.99 -3.41
CA GLN A 311 -4.66 -22.67 -3.17
C GLN A 311 -5.57 -21.58 -3.77
N PRO A 312 -5.85 -20.46 -3.07
CA PRO A 312 -6.71 -19.41 -3.62
C PRO A 312 -6.08 -18.70 -4.81
N LEU A 313 -6.89 -18.41 -5.83
CA LEU A 313 -6.50 -17.67 -7.02
C LEU A 313 -7.58 -16.66 -7.38
N MET A 314 -7.16 -15.55 -7.98
CA MET A 314 -8.04 -14.55 -8.57
C MET A 314 -7.72 -14.40 -10.05
N LYS A 315 -8.75 -14.55 -10.88
CA LYS A 315 -8.67 -14.28 -12.32
C LYS A 315 -9.22 -12.89 -12.60
N ILE A 316 -8.45 -12.07 -13.31
CA ILE A 316 -8.88 -10.72 -13.72
C ILE A 316 -10.02 -10.85 -14.73
N GLU A 317 -11.07 -10.02 -14.56
CA GLU A 317 -12.25 -9.92 -15.43
C GLU A 317 -12.32 -8.57 -16.14
#